data_AF-A0A968MYL5-F1
#
_entry.id   AF-A0A968MYL5-F1
#
_cell.length_a   1.000
_cell.length_b   1.000
_cell.length_c   1.000
_cell.angle_alpha   90.00
_cell.angle_beta   90.00
_cell.angle_gamma   90.00
#
_symmetry.space_group_name_H-M   'P 1'
#
loop_
_entity.id
_entity.type
_entity.pdbx_description
1 polymer ?
#
loop_
_entity_poly.entity_id
_entity_poly.type
_entity_poly.pdbx_seq_one_letter_code
_entity_poly.pdbx_strand_id
1 'polypeptide(L)'
;MAQKSLQQLTLRTKLLTDEKAIYQRAGKNGPEGYANWGRGTVWYLLGIVKTLHLLKQGKFTNQPEFQEMEAEFKRAAKFVAQYQNTDGLWYSFLDRPATEIDTTASAGLAAAFGWGYKLGYLDGEYWQKARQAYSSLLSYITPDGFLTHMSQINRGGEELQANGYRVISQFALGLLGQLNFILMDKR
;
A
#
# COMPACT_ATOMS: atom_id res chain seq x y z
N MET A 1 9.20 -20.58 -16.87
CA MET A 1 8.18 -20.32 -15.83
C MET A 1 8.21 -18.85 -15.38
N ALA A 2 9.37 -18.32 -14.96
CA ALA A 2 9.53 -16.93 -14.50
C ALA A 2 9.02 -15.85 -15.46
N GLN A 3 9.32 -15.92 -16.75
CA GLN A 3 8.89 -14.90 -17.73
C GLN A 3 7.36 -14.83 -17.90
N LYS A 4 6.68 -16.00 -17.94
CA LYS A 4 5.20 -16.03 -17.98
C LYS A 4 4.59 -15.45 -16.71
N SER A 5 5.18 -15.71 -15.55
CA SER A 5 4.75 -15.11 -14.28
C SER A 5 4.89 -13.59 -14.31
N LEU A 6 6.01 -13.09 -14.85
CA LEU A 6 6.29 -11.66 -14.96
C LEU A 6 5.29 -10.96 -15.89
N GLN A 7 5.03 -11.55 -17.06
CA GLN A 7 4.00 -11.05 -17.99
C GLN A 7 2.61 -11.01 -17.35
N GLN A 8 2.21 -12.07 -16.65
CA GLN A 8 0.90 -12.12 -15.98
C GLN A 8 0.78 -11.07 -14.87
N LEU A 9 1.85 -10.85 -14.09
CA LEU A 9 1.89 -9.81 -13.06
C LEU A 9 1.76 -8.41 -13.68
N THR A 10 2.51 -8.13 -14.74
CA THR A 10 2.45 -6.84 -15.44
C THR A 10 1.06 -6.59 -16.03
N LEU A 11 0.47 -7.57 -16.72
CA LEU A 11 -0.88 -7.44 -17.27
C LEU A 11 -1.92 -7.20 -16.17
N ARG A 12 -1.86 -7.98 -15.09
CA ARG A 12 -2.81 -7.84 -13.98
C ARG A 12 -2.68 -6.49 -13.28
N THR A 13 -1.45 -5.98 -13.15
CA THR A 13 -1.19 -4.66 -12.57
C THR A 13 -1.84 -3.54 -13.39
N LYS A 14 -1.79 -3.63 -14.73
CA LYS A 14 -2.44 -2.68 -15.65
C LYS A 14 -3.97 -2.73 -15.58
N LEU A 15 -4.56 -3.89 -15.34
CA LEU A 15 -6.02 -4.03 -15.22
C LEU A 15 -6.60 -3.46 -13.92
N LEU A 16 -5.75 -3.23 -12.91
CA LEU A 16 -6.16 -2.79 -11.58
C LEU A 16 -6.02 -1.28 -11.38
N THR A 17 -5.65 -0.51 -12.40
CA THR A 17 -5.48 0.94 -12.25
C THR A 17 -5.81 1.69 -13.52
N ASP A 18 -6.22 2.93 -13.34
CA ASP A 18 -6.26 3.95 -14.39
C ASP A 18 -5.65 5.27 -13.85
N GLU A 19 -5.89 6.37 -14.55
CA GLU A 19 -5.38 7.70 -14.17
C GLU A 19 -5.92 8.20 -12.82
N LYS A 20 -7.11 7.75 -12.41
CA LYS A 20 -7.86 8.28 -11.27
C LYS A 20 -7.95 7.30 -10.10
N ALA A 21 -7.71 6.02 -10.33
CA ALA A 21 -7.93 5.00 -9.32
C ALA A 21 -7.00 3.80 -9.36
N ILE A 22 -6.83 3.20 -8.19
CA ILE A 22 -6.36 1.84 -8.00
C ILE A 22 -7.54 1.03 -7.47
N TYR A 23 -7.88 -0.07 -8.14
CA TYR A 23 -9.05 -0.88 -7.88
C TYR A 23 -8.69 -2.15 -7.11
N GLN A 24 -9.59 -2.57 -6.22
CA GLN A 24 -9.44 -3.79 -5.42
C GLN A 24 -9.26 -5.06 -6.28
N ARG A 25 -9.94 -5.14 -7.43
CA ARG A 25 -9.91 -6.30 -8.31
C ARG A 25 -10.19 -5.90 -9.76
N ALA A 26 -9.98 -6.83 -10.67
CA ALA A 26 -10.32 -6.67 -12.08
C ALA A 26 -10.92 -7.99 -12.59
N GLY A 27 -11.96 -7.86 -13.40
CA GLY A 27 -12.62 -8.96 -14.10
C GLY A 27 -12.27 -8.98 -15.58
N LYS A 28 -13.04 -9.74 -16.37
CA LYS A 28 -12.84 -9.83 -17.83
C LYS A 28 -13.10 -8.52 -18.55
N ASN A 29 -13.95 -7.66 -17.97
CA ASN A 29 -14.41 -6.42 -18.59
C ASN A 29 -13.70 -5.16 -18.06
N GLY A 30 -12.65 -5.33 -17.24
CA GLY A 30 -11.89 -4.22 -16.66
C GLY A 30 -11.93 -4.18 -15.13
N PRO A 31 -11.62 -3.02 -14.53
CA PRO A 31 -11.59 -2.87 -13.08
C PRO A 31 -12.97 -3.10 -12.44
N GLU A 32 -12.97 -3.73 -11.27
CA GLU A 32 -14.18 -4.06 -10.51
C GLU A 32 -13.94 -3.86 -9.00
N GLY A 33 -15.01 -3.71 -8.23
CA GLY A 33 -14.93 -3.53 -6.79
C GLY A 33 -14.51 -2.11 -6.39
N TYR A 34 -13.82 -2.01 -5.25
CA TYR A 34 -13.63 -0.71 -4.59
C TYR A 34 -12.49 0.07 -5.22
N ALA A 35 -12.80 1.23 -5.80
CA ALA A 35 -11.81 2.21 -6.25
C ALA A 35 -11.19 2.94 -5.06
N ASN A 36 -9.87 3.11 -5.05
CA ASN A 36 -9.11 3.86 -4.04
C ASN A 36 -9.31 3.38 -2.60
N TRP A 37 -9.71 2.12 -2.43
CA TRP A 37 -9.81 1.51 -1.11
C TRP A 37 -8.42 1.24 -0.53
N GLY A 38 -8.09 1.89 0.57
CA GLY A 38 -6.76 1.97 1.14
C GLY A 38 -6.10 0.60 1.34
N ARG A 39 -6.82 -0.38 1.91
CA ARG A 39 -6.26 -1.74 2.09
C ARG A 39 -6.05 -2.48 0.76
N GLY A 40 -6.88 -2.24 -0.25
CA GLY A 40 -6.66 -2.75 -1.61
C GLY A 40 -5.41 -2.14 -2.23
N THR A 41 -5.26 -0.82 -2.08
CA THR A 41 -4.11 -0.07 -2.56
C THR A 41 -2.80 -0.46 -1.86
N VAL A 42 -2.86 -0.82 -0.57
CA VAL A 42 -1.73 -1.43 0.15
C VAL A 42 -1.23 -2.67 -0.56
N TRP A 43 -2.12 -3.62 -0.88
CA TRP A 43 -1.72 -4.86 -1.55
C TRP A 43 -1.17 -4.62 -2.95
N TYR A 44 -1.69 -3.62 -3.65
CA TYR A 44 -1.16 -3.18 -4.93
C TYR A 44 0.29 -2.69 -4.81
N LEU A 45 0.55 -1.68 -3.98
CA LEU A 45 1.90 -1.10 -3.85
C LEU A 45 2.89 -2.07 -3.20
N LEU A 46 2.52 -2.72 -2.09
CA LEU A 46 3.40 -3.69 -1.43
C LEU A 46 3.68 -4.89 -2.33
N GLY A 47 2.68 -5.37 -3.07
CA GLY A 47 2.84 -6.47 -4.01
C GLY A 47 3.88 -6.14 -5.08
N ILE A 48 3.79 -4.96 -5.69
CA ILE A 48 4.73 -4.53 -6.73
C ILE A 48 6.15 -4.36 -6.14
N VAL A 49 6.31 -3.60 -5.06
CA VAL A 49 7.66 -3.30 -4.52
C VAL A 49 8.38 -4.54 -4.00
N LYS A 50 7.65 -5.48 -3.40
CA LYS A 50 8.21 -6.76 -2.94
C LYS A 50 8.56 -7.67 -4.13
N THR A 51 7.75 -7.64 -5.19
CA THR A 51 8.07 -8.35 -6.45
C THR A 51 9.35 -7.79 -7.06
N LEU A 52 9.47 -6.47 -7.18
CA LEU A 52 10.67 -5.79 -7.66
C LEU A 52 11.90 -6.15 -6.83
N HIS A 53 11.78 -6.20 -5.50
CA HIS A 53 12.87 -6.64 -4.62
C HIS A 53 13.36 -8.05 -4.96
N LEU A 54 12.44 -9.02 -5.09
CA LEU A 54 12.78 -10.41 -5.42
C LEU A 54 13.39 -10.54 -6.82
N LEU A 55 12.85 -9.82 -7.81
CA LEU A 55 13.39 -9.81 -9.17
C LEU A 55 14.80 -9.20 -9.22
N LYS A 56 15.05 -8.15 -8.44
CA LYS A 56 16.38 -7.53 -8.31
C LYS A 56 17.37 -8.50 -7.69
N GLN A 57 16.99 -9.21 -6.62
CA GLN A 57 17.81 -10.27 -6.02
C GLN A 57 18.11 -11.42 -7.00
N GLY A 58 17.12 -11.78 -7.83
CA GLY A 58 17.25 -12.77 -8.89
C GLY A 58 17.97 -12.28 -10.16
N LYS A 59 18.48 -11.04 -10.18
CA LYS A 59 19.16 -10.42 -11.34
C LYS A 59 18.30 -10.34 -12.61
N PHE A 60 16.98 -10.17 -12.45
CA PHE A 60 16.02 -9.99 -13.55
C PHE A 60 15.78 -8.52 -13.94
N THR A 61 16.69 -7.61 -13.58
CA THR A 61 16.52 -6.15 -13.77
C THR A 61 16.53 -5.70 -15.23
N ASN A 62 17.09 -6.51 -16.14
CA ASN A 62 17.20 -6.20 -17.56
C ASN A 62 15.94 -6.60 -18.37
N GLN A 63 14.93 -7.18 -17.72
CA GLN A 63 13.68 -7.56 -18.38
C GLN A 63 12.80 -6.31 -18.59
N PRO A 64 12.15 -6.13 -19.77
CA PRO A 64 11.25 -5.01 -20.01
C PRO A 64 10.15 -4.90 -18.96
N GLU A 65 9.58 -6.03 -18.53
CA GLU A 65 8.51 -6.06 -17.54
C GLU A 65 8.97 -5.60 -16.14
N PHE A 66 10.27 -5.70 -15.81
CA PHE A 66 10.81 -5.11 -14.58
C PHE A 66 10.73 -3.58 -14.63
N GLN A 67 11.15 -2.99 -15.75
CA GLN A 67 11.12 -1.54 -15.96
C GLN A 67 9.68 -1.01 -15.95
N GLU A 68 8.76 -1.75 -16.57
CA GLU A 68 7.31 -1.41 -16.53
C GLU A 68 6.76 -1.44 -15.10
N MET A 69 7.09 -2.45 -14.30
CA MET A 69 6.65 -2.53 -12.90
C MET A 69 7.28 -1.44 -12.03
N GLU A 70 8.55 -1.10 -12.27
CA GLU A 70 9.21 0.00 -11.57
C GLU A 70 8.54 1.35 -11.87
N ALA A 71 8.25 1.61 -13.15
CA ALA A 71 7.54 2.82 -13.56
C ALA A 71 6.15 2.89 -12.93
N GLU A 72 5.42 1.75 -12.93
CA GLU A 72 4.10 1.67 -12.33
C GLU A 72 4.14 1.87 -10.80
N PHE A 73 5.11 1.28 -10.11
CA PHE A 73 5.30 1.51 -8.68
C PHE A 73 5.51 2.98 -8.36
N LYS A 74 6.38 3.67 -9.11
CA LYS A 74 6.65 5.11 -8.93
C LYS A 74 5.40 5.95 -9.19
N ARG A 75 4.64 5.64 -10.25
CA ARG A 75 3.38 6.30 -10.57
C ARG A 75 2.35 6.11 -9.45
N ALA A 76 2.13 4.88 -9.02
CA ALA A 76 1.19 4.54 -7.95
C ALA A 76 1.60 5.17 -6.61
N ALA A 77 2.89 5.18 -6.28
CA ALA A 77 3.39 5.85 -5.08
C ALA A 77 3.10 7.35 -5.09
N LYS A 78 3.35 8.03 -6.23
CA LYS A 78 3.00 9.44 -6.42
C LYS A 78 1.49 9.67 -6.28
N PHE A 79 0.68 8.82 -6.90
CA PHE A 79 -0.78 8.89 -6.80
C PHE A 79 -1.26 8.76 -5.35
N VAL A 80 -0.73 7.80 -4.57
CA VAL A 80 -1.12 7.62 -3.17
C VAL A 80 -0.62 8.74 -2.26
N ALA A 81 0.58 9.27 -2.54
CA ALA A 81 1.20 10.30 -1.71
C ALA A 81 0.41 11.62 -1.70
N GLN A 82 -0.38 11.90 -2.73
CA GLN A 82 -1.25 13.08 -2.80
C GLN A 82 -2.41 13.03 -1.79
N TYR A 83 -2.77 11.83 -1.32
CA TYR A 83 -3.86 11.59 -0.37
C TYR A 83 -3.39 11.40 1.07
N GLN A 84 -2.10 11.61 1.35
CA GLN A 84 -1.61 11.56 2.72
C GLN A 84 -2.13 12.77 3.48
N ASN A 85 -2.77 12.52 4.62
CA ASN A 85 -3.30 13.55 5.49
C ASN A 85 -2.19 14.33 6.20
N THR A 86 -2.53 15.45 6.81
CA THR A 86 -1.58 16.30 7.57
C THR A 86 -0.99 15.58 8.79
N ASP A 87 -1.71 14.61 9.36
CA ASP A 87 -1.22 13.72 10.41
C ASP A 87 -0.35 12.58 9.87
N GLY A 88 -0.13 12.49 8.56
CA GLY A 88 0.67 11.45 7.92
C GLY A 88 -0.07 10.14 7.67
N LEU A 89 -1.36 10.05 7.99
CA LEU A 89 -2.17 8.85 7.80
C LEU A 89 -3.04 8.94 6.55
N TRP A 90 -3.78 7.87 6.25
CA TRP A 90 -4.72 7.79 5.14
C TRP A 90 -6.09 7.34 5.64
N TYR A 91 -7.13 7.76 4.92
CA TYR A 91 -8.50 7.31 5.12
C TYR A 91 -8.73 5.89 4.56
N SER A 92 -9.84 5.24 4.95
CA SER A 92 -10.21 3.90 4.44
C SER A 92 -10.37 3.90 2.91
N PHE A 93 -10.87 5.00 2.34
CA PHE A 93 -10.78 5.30 0.92
C PHE A 93 -9.95 6.56 0.74
N LEU A 94 -8.86 6.47 -0.03
CA LEU A 94 -7.83 7.51 -0.10
C LEU A 94 -8.40 8.88 -0.51
N ASP A 95 -9.37 8.87 -1.40
CA ASP A 95 -10.03 10.04 -1.98
C ASP A 95 -11.33 10.45 -1.27
N ARG A 96 -11.69 9.80 -0.15
CA ARG A 96 -12.95 10.07 0.59
C ARG A 96 -12.68 10.35 2.07
N PRO A 97 -12.43 11.61 2.47
CA PRO A 97 -12.13 11.98 3.85
C PRO A 97 -13.20 11.58 4.88
N ALA A 98 -14.47 11.52 4.46
CA ALA A 98 -15.58 11.09 5.31
C ALA A 98 -15.51 9.62 5.74
N THR A 99 -14.60 8.83 5.15
CA THR A 99 -14.50 7.40 5.45
C THR A 99 -13.70 7.08 6.69
N GLU A 100 -13.19 8.07 7.44
CA GLU A 100 -12.35 7.93 8.64
C GLU A 100 -10.95 7.33 8.39
N ILE A 101 -10.01 7.59 9.31
CA ILE A 101 -8.64 7.06 9.26
C ILE A 101 -8.66 5.53 9.26
N ASP A 102 -7.79 4.91 8.46
CA ASP A 102 -7.55 3.47 8.51
C ASP A 102 -6.07 3.19 8.80
N THR A 103 -5.79 2.69 10.00
CA THR A 103 -4.43 2.37 10.44
C THR A 103 -3.82 1.20 9.67
N THR A 104 -4.65 0.31 9.10
CA THR A 104 -4.17 -0.79 8.23
C THR A 104 -3.67 -0.24 6.90
N ALA A 105 -4.46 0.61 6.26
CA ALA A 105 -4.07 1.31 5.04
C ALA A 105 -2.79 2.12 5.28
N SER A 106 -2.80 2.93 6.34
CA SER A 106 -1.68 3.81 6.67
C SER A 106 -0.37 3.07 6.93
N ALA A 107 -0.40 2.00 7.74
CA ALA A 107 0.79 1.20 8.02
C ALA A 107 1.34 0.54 6.74
N GLY A 108 0.45 0.00 5.90
CA GLY A 108 0.85 -0.70 4.67
C GLY A 108 1.41 0.24 3.60
N LEU A 109 0.78 1.40 3.40
CA LEU A 109 1.24 2.40 2.41
C LEU A 109 2.57 3.00 2.83
N ALA A 110 2.73 3.34 4.11
CA ALA A 110 4.00 3.81 4.66
C ALA A 110 5.10 2.73 4.54
N ALA A 111 4.77 1.45 4.77
CA ALA A 111 5.72 0.36 4.55
C ALA A 111 6.14 0.27 3.07
N ALA A 112 5.21 0.44 2.13
CA ALA A 112 5.53 0.45 0.70
C ALA A 112 6.45 1.62 0.33
N PHE A 113 6.20 2.81 0.87
CA PHE A 113 7.07 3.98 0.68
C PHE A 113 8.48 3.74 1.24
N GLY A 114 8.58 3.18 2.45
CA GLY A 114 9.86 2.81 3.05
C GLY A 114 10.64 1.80 2.22
N TRP A 115 9.98 0.76 1.71
CA TRP A 115 10.59 -0.20 0.78
C TRP A 115 11.04 0.47 -0.52
N GLY A 116 10.20 1.32 -1.11
CA GLY A 116 10.52 2.06 -2.32
C GLY A 116 11.78 2.91 -2.17
N TYR A 117 11.91 3.61 -1.03
CA TYR A 117 13.12 4.37 -0.69
C TYR A 117 14.34 3.45 -0.54
N LYS A 118 14.25 2.40 0.29
CA LYS A 118 15.37 1.48 0.56
C LYS A 118 15.88 0.77 -0.70
N LEU A 119 15.02 0.53 -1.68
CA LEU A 119 15.41 -0.13 -2.93
C LEU A 119 15.92 0.83 -4.00
N GLY A 120 15.84 2.15 -3.76
CA GLY A 120 16.27 3.21 -4.67
C GLY A 120 15.23 3.61 -5.72
N TYR A 121 13.95 3.29 -5.51
CA TYR A 121 12.86 3.64 -6.44
C TYR A 121 12.19 4.97 -6.09
N LEU A 122 12.20 5.36 -4.82
CA LEU A 122 11.61 6.59 -4.32
C LEU A 122 12.68 7.44 -3.62
N ASP A 123 12.49 8.76 -3.63
CA ASP A 123 13.41 9.71 -3.00
C ASP A 123 13.16 9.89 -1.49
N GLY A 124 13.92 10.79 -0.87
CA GLY A 124 13.85 11.07 0.56
C GLY A 124 12.52 11.64 1.04
N GLU A 125 11.68 12.20 0.15
CA GLU A 125 10.35 12.69 0.54
C GLU A 125 9.48 11.52 1.02
N TYR A 126 9.49 10.40 0.29
CA TYR A 126 8.73 9.21 0.66
C TYR A 126 9.21 8.56 1.95
N TRP A 127 10.52 8.67 2.25
CA TRP A 127 11.05 8.27 3.56
C TRP A 127 10.48 9.13 4.69
N GLN A 128 10.40 10.44 4.51
CA GLN A 128 9.80 11.34 5.50
C GLN A 128 8.31 11.05 5.68
N LYS A 129 7.56 10.83 4.58
CA LYS A 129 6.15 10.42 4.62
C LYS A 129 5.95 9.12 5.42
N ALA A 130 6.80 8.12 5.20
CA ALA A 130 6.76 6.87 5.94
C ALA A 130 7.06 7.05 7.43
N ARG A 131 8.03 7.90 7.79
CA ARG A 131 8.36 8.22 9.20
C ARG A 131 7.25 8.97 9.91
N GLN A 132 6.62 9.92 9.22
CA GLN A 132 5.48 10.67 9.78
C GLN A 132 4.32 9.71 10.07
N ALA A 133 3.96 8.87 9.10
CA ALA A 133 2.92 7.85 9.28
C ALA A 133 3.24 6.91 10.45
N TYR A 134 4.49 6.43 10.55
CA TYR A 134 4.92 5.59 11.67
C TYR A 134 4.74 6.29 13.02
N SER A 135 5.20 7.54 13.14
CA SER A 135 5.06 8.32 14.37
C SER A 135 3.60 8.48 14.80
N SER A 136 2.70 8.76 13.85
CA SER A 136 1.27 8.91 14.13
C SER A 136 0.61 7.58 14.46
N LEU A 137 1.01 6.47 13.83
CA LEU A 137 0.48 5.14 14.15
C LEU A 137 0.75 4.70 15.58
N LEU A 138 1.83 5.19 16.22
CA LEU A 138 2.14 4.84 17.62
C LEU A 138 1.06 5.30 18.60
N SER A 139 0.33 6.39 18.32
CA SER A 139 -0.78 6.84 19.18
C SER A 139 -2.03 5.97 19.07
N TYR A 140 -2.07 5.05 18.10
CA TYR A 140 -3.18 4.13 17.90
C TYR A 140 -2.93 2.74 18.51
N ILE A 141 -1.77 2.52 19.15
CA ILE A 141 -1.43 1.28 19.83
C ILE A 141 -2.03 1.30 21.24
N THR A 142 -2.79 0.27 21.58
CA THR A 142 -3.36 0.09 22.92
C THR A 142 -2.29 -0.39 23.91
N PRO A 143 -2.48 -0.24 25.23
CA PRO A 143 -1.52 -0.70 26.24
C PRO A 143 -1.17 -2.21 26.16
N ASP A 144 -2.12 -3.02 25.68
CA ASP A 144 -2.00 -4.46 25.46
C ASP A 144 -1.48 -4.83 24.05
N GLY A 145 -1.08 -3.83 23.25
CA GLY A 145 -0.33 -4.02 22.01
C GLY A 145 -1.18 -4.22 20.75
N PHE A 146 -2.48 -3.95 20.79
CA PHE A 146 -3.34 -3.97 19.59
C PHE A 146 -3.33 -2.63 18.87
N LEU A 147 -3.66 -2.64 17.58
CA LEU A 147 -3.86 -1.41 16.82
C LEU A 147 -5.36 -1.10 16.74
N THR A 148 -5.72 0.15 17.06
CA THR A 148 -7.09 0.66 16.90
C THR A 148 -7.30 1.26 15.51
N HIS A 149 -8.53 1.70 15.21
CA HIS A 149 -8.86 2.42 13.97
C HIS A 149 -8.59 1.63 12.68
N MET A 150 -8.74 0.30 12.73
CA MET A 150 -8.60 -0.56 11.56
C MET A 150 -9.93 -0.71 10.83
N SER A 151 -9.89 -0.76 9.49
CA SER A 151 -11.04 -1.18 8.69
C SER A 151 -11.37 -2.66 8.88
N GLN A 152 -12.66 -3.03 8.76
CA GLN A 152 -13.14 -4.39 8.97
C GLN A 152 -12.73 -5.31 7.82
N ILE A 153 -12.96 -6.62 7.99
CA ILE A 153 -13.00 -7.54 6.86
C ILE A 153 -14.01 -7.04 5.80
N ASN A 154 -13.61 -7.06 4.53
CA ASN A 154 -14.36 -6.52 3.40
C ASN A 154 -15.54 -7.40 2.95
N ARG A 155 -15.84 -8.50 3.65
CA ARG A 155 -16.98 -9.38 3.34
C ARG A 155 -18.32 -8.64 3.41
N GLY A 156 -18.39 -7.58 4.22
CA GLY A 156 -19.58 -6.74 4.37
C GLY A 156 -19.79 -5.68 3.28
N GLY A 157 -19.01 -5.67 2.20
CA GLY A 157 -19.25 -4.75 1.10
C GLY A 157 -18.57 -3.38 1.23
N GLU A 158 -18.77 -2.53 0.21
CA GLU A 158 -18.21 -1.17 0.17
C GLU A 158 -18.77 -0.30 1.27
N GLU A 159 -20.07 -0.40 1.54
CA GLU A 159 -20.76 0.38 2.58
C GLU A 159 -20.11 0.17 3.97
N LEU A 160 -19.75 -1.07 4.30
CA LEU A 160 -19.05 -1.36 5.55
C LEU A 160 -17.65 -0.74 5.56
N GLN A 161 -16.94 -0.73 4.43
CA GLN A 161 -15.59 -0.15 4.36
C GLN A 161 -15.60 1.39 4.31
N ALA A 162 -16.66 1.98 3.76
CA ALA A 162 -16.82 3.41 3.58
C ALA A 162 -17.43 4.10 4.81
N ASN A 163 -18.02 3.34 5.74
CA ASN A 163 -18.51 3.91 6.98
C ASN A 163 -17.35 4.22 7.95
N GLY A 164 -17.67 4.99 8.99
CA GLY A 164 -16.71 5.38 10.03
C GLY A 164 -16.47 4.32 11.11
N TYR A 165 -17.10 3.15 11.05
CA TYR A 165 -16.89 2.11 12.05
C TYR A 165 -15.45 1.60 11.98
N ARG A 166 -14.83 1.30 13.12
CA ARG A 166 -13.46 0.80 13.20
C ARG A 166 -13.29 -0.28 14.26
N VAL A 167 -12.33 -1.17 14.02
CA VAL A 167 -12.05 -2.29 14.92
C VAL A 167 -10.66 -2.16 15.55
N ILE A 168 -10.52 -2.83 16.69
CA ILE A 168 -9.25 -3.05 17.37
C ILE A 168 -8.83 -4.48 17.04
N SER A 169 -7.62 -4.66 16.51
CA SER A 169 -7.13 -5.99 16.12
C SER A 169 -5.61 -6.05 16.01
N GLN A 170 -5.08 -7.26 16.06
CA GLN A 170 -3.69 -7.58 15.80
C GLN A 170 -3.33 -7.63 14.31
N PHE A 171 -4.30 -7.68 13.38
CA PHE A 171 -4.00 -7.99 11.98
C PHE A 171 -3.13 -6.95 11.27
N ALA A 172 -3.22 -5.66 11.64
CA ALA A 172 -2.38 -4.61 11.05
C ALA A 172 -0.97 -4.54 11.68
N LEU A 173 -0.74 -5.20 12.82
CA LEU A 173 0.57 -5.17 13.49
C LEU A 173 1.67 -5.77 12.60
N GLY A 174 1.34 -6.70 11.70
CA GLY A 174 2.30 -7.22 10.72
C GLY A 174 2.78 -6.16 9.72
N LEU A 175 1.91 -5.24 9.30
CA LEU A 175 2.27 -4.13 8.42
C LEU A 175 3.07 -3.07 9.19
N LEU A 176 2.64 -2.74 10.41
CA LEU A 176 3.38 -1.83 11.29
C LEU A 176 4.76 -2.37 11.65
N GLY A 177 4.88 -3.67 11.89
CA GLY A 177 6.15 -4.35 12.14
C GLY A 177 7.09 -4.31 10.93
N GLN A 178 6.56 -4.48 9.71
CA GLN A 178 7.34 -4.27 8.49
C GLN A 178 7.83 -2.83 8.38
N LEU A 179 6.96 -1.84 8.62
CA LEU A 179 7.35 -0.43 8.62
C LEU A 179 8.44 -0.14 9.66
N ASN A 180 8.26 -0.62 10.88
CA ASN A 180 9.25 -0.49 11.95
C ASN A 180 10.61 -1.09 11.54
N PHE A 181 10.60 -2.31 11.02
CA PHE A 181 11.82 -2.97 10.55
C PHE A 181 12.55 -2.14 9.50
N ILE A 182 11.83 -1.63 8.49
CA ILE A 182 12.40 -0.80 7.42
C ILE A 182 13.03 0.48 7.98
N LEU A 183 12.33 1.16 8.90
CA LEU A 183 12.77 2.43 9.47
C LEU A 183 13.96 2.29 10.43
N MET A 184 14.03 1.17 11.14
CA MET A 184 15.10 0.89 12.12
C MET A 184 16.31 0.20 11.50
N ASP A 185 16.19 -0.39 10.31
CA ASP A 185 17.32 -1.00 9.61
C ASP A 185 18.30 0.11 9.17
N LYS A 186 19.44 0.20 9.87
CA LYS A 186 20.52 1.15 9.59
C LYS A 186 21.41 0.74 8.42
N ARG A 187 21.17 -0.42 7.81
CA ARG A 187 21.88 -0.90 6.63
C ARG A 187 21.42 -0.20 5.35
#